data_AF-A0A848Y2V0-F1
#
_entry.id   AF-A0A848Y2V0-F1
#
_cell.length_a   1.000
_cell.length_b   1.000
_cell.length_c   1.000
_cell.angle_alpha   90.00
_cell.angle_beta   90.00
_cell.angle_gamma   90.00
#
_symmetry.space_group_name_H-M   'P 1'
#
loop_
_entity.id
_entity.type
_entity.pdbx_description
1 polymer ?
#
loop_
_entity_poly.entity_id
_entity_poly.type
_entity_poly.pdbx_seq_one_letter_code
_entity_poly.pdbx_strand_id
1 'polypeptide(L)' 'SPDGRWIAFGSARTDDWEVYRVRPDGTGLERLTASPGFDGDPVWILRSLDGATRR' A
#
# COMPACT_ATOMS: atom_id res chain seq x y z
N SER A 1 5.12 -3.39 1.86
CA SER A 1 5.56 -2.38 2.84
C SER A 1 6.98 -2.67 3.26
N PRO A 2 7.72 -1.67 3.79
CA PRO A 2 9.13 -1.84 4.14
C PRO A 2 9.37 -2.92 5.21
N ASP A 3 8.38 -3.15 6.07
CA ASP A 3 8.39 -4.16 7.13
C ASP A 3 7.81 -5.52 6.71
N GLY A 4 7.46 -5.70 5.43
CA GLY A 4 6.90 -6.96 4.90
C GLY A 4 5.48 -7.29 5.34
N ARG A 5 4.82 -6.46 6.17
CA ARG A 5 3.47 -6.76 6.70
C ARG A 5 2.33 -6.54 5.70
N TRP A 6 2.59 -5.86 4.59
CA TRP A 6 1.58 -5.47 3.61
C TRP A 6 2.09 -5.60 2.18
N ILE A 7 1.20 -5.98 1.27
CA ILE A 7 1.33 -5.88 -0.18
C ILE A 7 0.44 -4.71 -0.61
N ALA A 8 0.94 -3.82 -1.46
CA ALA A 8 0.13 -2.79 -2.13
C ALA A 8 0.03 -3.10 -3.62
N PHE A 9 -1.14 -2.89 -4.21
CA PHE A 9 -1.39 -3.16 -5.62
C PHE A 9 -2.54 -2.28 -6.14
N GLY A 10 -2.51 -1.93 -7.43
CA GLY A 10 -3.63 -1.30 -8.13
C GLY A 10 -4.67 -2.35 -8.57
N SER A 11 -5.96 -2.02 -8.54
CA SER A 11 -7.02 -2.91 -9.03
C SER A 11 -8.26 -2.16 -9.50
N ALA A 12 -8.73 -2.51 -10.71
CA ALA A 12 -9.99 -2.02 -11.29
C ALA A 12 -11.24 -2.85 -10.89
N ARG A 13 -11.25 -3.43 -9.68
CA ARG A 13 -12.34 -4.32 -9.22
C ARG A 13 -13.66 -3.62 -8.92
N THR A 14 -13.65 -2.29 -8.86
CA THR A 14 -14.81 -1.42 -8.59
C THR A 14 -14.97 -0.38 -9.69
N ASP A 15 -14.80 -0.78 -10.95
CA ASP A 15 -14.95 0.04 -12.17
C ASP A 15 -13.96 1.21 -12.35
N ASP A 16 -13.17 1.53 -11.32
CA ASP A 16 -12.06 2.50 -11.38
C ASP A 16 -10.78 1.91 -10.76
N TRP A 17 -9.62 2.40 -11.21
CA TRP A 17 -8.33 1.95 -10.72
C TRP A 17 -8.04 2.55 -9.37
N GLU A 18 -7.94 1.69 -8.36
CA GLU A 18 -7.71 2.11 -6.99
C GLU A 18 -6.54 1.37 -6.37
N VAL A 19 -5.85 2.01 -5.43
CA VAL A 19 -4.81 1.39 -4.62
C VAL A 19 -5.46 0.62 -3.49
N TYR A 20 -5.03 -0.63 -3.34
CA TYR A 20 -5.40 -1.49 -2.23
C TYR A 20 -4.15 -1.91 -1.44
N ARG A 21 -4.38 -2.34 -0.19
CA ARG A 21 -3.42 -3.14 0.57
C ARG A 21 -4.03 -4.44 1.07
N VAL A 22 -3.19 -5.45 1.24
CA VAL A 22 -3.56 -6.75 1.82
C VAL A 22 -2.38 -7.30 2.62
N ARG A 23 -2.63 -8.14 3.63
CA ARG A 23 -1.56 -8.89 4.31
C ARG A 23 -1.05 -10.03 3.42
N PRO A 24 0.19 -10.51 3.60
CA PRO A 24 0.73 -11.63 2.82
C PRO A 24 -0.09 -12.94 2.93
N ASP A 25 -0.86 -13.12 4.01
CA ASP A 25 -1.76 -14.26 4.21
C ASP A 25 -3.13 -14.10 3.52
N GLY A 26 -3.33 -13.01 2.77
CA GLY A 26 -4.57 -12.71 2.05
C GLY A 26 -5.65 -12.02 2.90
N THR A 27 -5.42 -11.81 4.20
CA THR A 27 -6.38 -11.15 5.09
C THR A 27 -6.20 -9.62 5.09
N GLY A 28 -7.18 -8.90 5.66
CA GLY A 28 -7.08 -7.46 5.87
C GLY A 28 -7.03 -6.63 4.58
N LEU A 29 -7.79 -7.05 3.56
CA LEU A 29 -7.95 -6.27 2.34
C LEU A 29 -8.60 -4.91 2.63
N GLU A 30 -7.99 -3.84 2.14
CA GLU A 30 -8.45 -2.45 2.34
C GLU A 30 -8.20 -1.62 1.09
N ARG A 31 -9.17 -0.77 0.73
CA ARG A 31 -9.07 0.25 -0.33
C ARG A 31 -8.48 1.53 0.27
N LEU A 32 -7.43 2.07 -0.34
CA LEU A 32 -6.69 3.24 0.16
C LEU A 32 -7.04 4.54 -0.57
N THR A 33 -7.48 4.46 -1.82
CA THR A 33 -7.91 5.61 -2.64
C THR A 33 -9.37 5.45 -3.06
N ALA A 34 -10.05 6.55 -3.37
CA ALA A 34 -11.42 6.52 -3.89
C ALA A 34 -11.73 7.72 -4.80
N SER A 35 -10.68 8.29 -5.39
CA SER A 35 -10.76 9.43 -6.28
C SER A 35 -11.10 8.95 -7.70
N PRO A 36 -11.92 9.69 -8.45
CA PRO A 36 -12.09 9.40 -9.87
C PRO A 36 -10.76 9.47 -10.62
N GLY A 37 -10.44 8.43 -11.39
CA GLY A 37 -9.26 8.37 -12.24
C GLY A 37 -8.29 7.24 -11.87
N PHE A 38 -7.13 7.23 -12.51
CA PHE A 38 -6.17 6.14 -12.34
C PHE A 38 -5.32 6.30 -11.07
N ASP A 39 -5.58 5.46 -10.07
CA ASP A 39 -4.75 5.28 -8.87
C ASP A 39 -4.14 3.85 -8.84
N GLY A 40 -3.21 3.56 -9.77
CA GLY A 40 -2.73 2.18 -10.00
C GLY A 40 -1.28 1.86 -9.63
N ASP A 41 -0.42 2.85 -9.36
CA ASP A 41 1.04 2.68 -9.24
C ASP A 41 1.58 2.99 -7.83
N PRO A 42 1.23 2.19 -6.80
CA PRO A 42 1.66 2.47 -5.44
C PRO A 42 3.15 2.14 -5.20
N VAL A 43 3.83 3.00 -4.43
CA VAL A 43 5.17 2.71 -3.90
C VAL A 43 5.21 2.88 -2.38
N TRP A 44 5.98 2.03 -1.71
CA TRP A 44 6.31 2.22 -0.30
C TRP A 44 7.62 2.98 -0.19
N ILE A 45 7.57 4.17 0.41
CA ILE A 45 8.79 4.85 0.84
C ILE A 45 9.11 4.46 2.28
N LEU A 46 10.40 4.20 2.55
CA LEU A 46 10.85 4.12 3.93
C LEU A 46 10.76 5.53 4.52
N ARG A 47 10.04 5.67 5.62
CA ARG A 47 10.16 6.89 6.42
C ARG A 47 11.47 6.77 7.20
N SER A 48 12.50 7.52 6.80
CA SER A 48 13.67 7.70 7.66
C SER A 48 13.22 8.52 8.86
N LEU A 49 13.10 7.88 10.01
CA LEU A 49 13.07 8.55 11.31
C LEU A 49 14.33 8.10 12.05
N ASP A 50 15.49 8.45 11.50
CA ASP A 50 16.75 8.04 12.10
C ASP A 50 17.23 9.12 13.07
N GLY A 51 16.54 9.17 14.21
CA GLY A 51 17.09 9.62 15.49
C GLY A 51 17.54 8.45 16.37
N ALA A 52 17.64 7.23 15.83
CA ALA A 52 18.03 6.05 16.59
C ALA A 52 19.38 5.52 16.10
N THR A 53 20.45 6.05 16.68
CA THR A 53 21.75 5.38 16.76
C THR A 53 21.53 3.94 17.22
N ARG A 54 21.67 2.97 16.31
CA ARG A 54 21.83 1.57 16.71
C ARG A 54 23.28 1.37 17.16
N ARG A 55 23.44 1.05 18.44
CA ARG A 55 24.62 0.30 18.91
C ARG A 55 24.58 -1.12 18.33
#